data_AF-A0A2C9KX53-F1
#
_entry.id   AF-A0A2C9KX53-F1
#
_cell.length_a   1.000
_cell.length_b   1.000
_cell.length_c   1.000
_cell.angle_alpha   90.00
_cell.angle_beta   90.00
_cell.angle_gamma   90.00
#
_symmetry.space_group_name_H-M   'P 1'
#
loop_
_entity.id
_entity.type
_entity.pdbx_description
1 polymer ?
#
loop_
_entity_poly.entity_id
_entity_poly.type
_entity_poly.pdbx_seq_one_letter_code
_entity_poly.pdbx_strand_id
1 'polypeptide(L)'
;MQLVGNEEETFDAMSPCLAECHRAQVFTPLQALEYIYSKIRQRMYGTKKSKADEARDVLKNVILAHVTVVDWNFRQKAVYLALMVRRIILTQAGKIKLDDSDYYGNKRLELAGQLLALLFEDLFKLYNLDVSWHTLLFSFTSKRL
;
A
#
# COMPACT_ATOMS: atom_id res chain seq x y z
N MET A 1 -0.89 18.29 -9.47
CA MET A 1 0.22 19.21 -9.12
C MET A 1 -0.08 20.05 -7.88
N GLN A 2 -1.25 20.67 -7.77
CA GLN A 2 -1.60 21.50 -6.60
C GLN A 2 -1.50 20.78 -5.23
N LEU A 3 -1.65 19.45 -5.19
CA LEU A 3 -1.44 18.65 -3.97
C LEU A 3 0.04 18.51 -3.57
N VAL A 4 0.97 18.60 -4.52
CA VAL A 4 2.42 18.49 -4.27
C VAL A 4 2.96 19.87 -3.92
N GLY A 5 2.61 20.90 -4.68
CA GLY A 5 3.02 22.27 -4.39
C GLY A 5 2.70 23.20 -5.56
N ASN A 6 2.78 24.51 -5.31
CA ASN A 6 2.60 25.56 -6.32
C ASN A 6 3.93 26.23 -6.71
N GLU A 7 5.06 25.71 -6.23
CA GLU A 7 6.39 26.26 -6.48
C GLU A 7 6.89 25.81 -7.86
N GLU A 8 7.53 26.72 -8.61
CA GLU A 8 8.03 26.47 -9.97
C GLU A 8 8.99 25.27 -10.03
N GLU A 9 9.90 25.15 -9.07
CA GLU A 9 10.82 24.01 -8.95
C GLU A 9 10.10 22.66 -8.83
N THR A 10 8.92 22.64 -8.19
CA THR A 10 8.12 21.41 -8.07
C THR A 10 7.47 21.04 -9.40
N PHE A 11 7.06 22.04 -10.17
CA PHE A 11 6.52 21.83 -11.51
C PHE A 11 7.59 21.29 -12.47
N ASP A 12 8.78 21.87 -12.45
CA ASP A 12 9.90 21.44 -13.30
C ASP A 12 10.32 20.01 -13.00
N ALA A 13 10.45 19.65 -11.72
CA ALA A 13 10.78 18.29 -11.31
C ALA A 13 9.70 17.26 -11.69
N MET A 14 8.42 17.65 -11.73
CA MET A 14 7.31 16.76 -12.10
C MET A 14 7.05 16.68 -13.61
N SER A 15 7.55 17.64 -14.40
CA SER A 15 7.34 17.69 -15.85
C SER A 15 7.76 16.40 -16.59
N PRO A 16 8.94 15.79 -16.30
CA PRO A 16 9.33 14.51 -16.90
C PRO A 16 8.37 13.37 -16.58
N CYS A 17 7.86 13.29 -15.34
CA CYS A 17 6.89 12.25 -14.96
C CYS A 17 5.58 12.36 -15.74
N LEU A 18 5.14 13.59 -16.03
CA LEU A 18 3.94 13.81 -16.85
C LEU A 18 4.17 13.40 -18.31
N ALA A 19 5.35 13.70 -18.86
CA ALA A 19 5.73 13.26 -20.20
C ALA A 19 5.74 11.71 -20.31
N GLU A 20 6.23 11.02 -19.28
CA GLU A 20 6.17 9.55 -19.21
C GLU A 20 4.73 9.01 -19.13
N CYS A 21 3.85 9.63 -18.34
CA CYS A 21 2.43 9.26 -18.31
C CYS A 21 1.77 9.42 -19.69
N HIS A 22 2.12 10.49 -20.41
CA HIS A 22 1.64 10.73 -21.78
C HIS A 22 2.17 9.66 -22.76
N ARG A 23 3.46 9.31 -22.68
CA ARG A 23 4.05 8.20 -23.48
C ARG A 23 3.38 6.86 -23.19
N ALA A 24 3.00 6.62 -21.94
CA ALA A 24 2.26 5.43 -21.53
C ALA A 24 0.76 5.44 -21.93
N GLN A 25 0.27 6.50 -22.58
CA GLN A 25 -1.12 6.66 -23.05
C GLN A 25 -2.17 6.54 -21.92
N VAL A 26 -1.83 7.01 -20.71
CA VAL A 26 -2.73 6.97 -19.55
C VAL A 26 -3.42 8.33 -19.40
N PHE A 27 -4.68 8.41 -19.80
CA PHE A 27 -5.47 9.65 -19.71
C PHE A 27 -6.69 9.53 -18.81
N THR A 28 -7.24 8.33 -18.66
CA THR A 28 -8.43 8.06 -17.86
C THR A 28 -8.11 7.25 -16.60
N PRO A 29 -8.93 7.35 -15.54
CA PRO A 29 -8.73 6.54 -14.33
C PRO A 29 -8.80 5.03 -14.59
N LEU A 30 -9.63 4.59 -15.56
CA LEU A 30 -9.73 3.18 -15.94
C LEU A 30 -8.44 2.69 -16.61
N GLN A 31 -7.91 3.44 -17.57
CA GLN A 31 -6.62 3.14 -18.19
C GLN A 31 -5.48 3.11 -17.17
N ALA A 32 -5.50 4.02 -16.19
CA ALA A 32 -4.50 4.04 -15.12
C ALA A 32 -4.55 2.75 -14.27
N LEU A 33 -5.75 2.28 -13.93
CA LEU A 33 -5.94 1.03 -13.20
C LEU A 33 -5.47 -0.18 -14.01
N GLU A 34 -5.75 -0.21 -15.31
CA GLU A 34 -5.27 -1.27 -16.21
C GLU A 34 -3.75 -1.24 -16.40
N TYR A 35 -3.16 -0.04 -16.47
CA TYR A 35 -1.72 0.14 -16.52
C TYR A 35 -1.06 -0.42 -15.26
N ILE A 36 -1.60 -0.10 -14.08
CA ILE A 36 -1.13 -0.64 -12.80
C ILE A 36 -1.30 -2.16 -12.78
N TYR A 37 -2.45 -2.67 -13.24
CA TYR A 37 -2.71 -4.10 -13.35
C TYR A 37 -1.65 -4.83 -14.17
N SER A 38 -1.24 -4.27 -15.31
CA SER A 38 -0.21 -4.86 -16.17
C SER A 38 1.15 -5.03 -15.49
N LYS A 39 1.41 -4.28 -14.40
CA LYS A 39 2.66 -4.33 -13.62
C LYS A 39 2.55 -5.18 -12.35
N ILE A 40 1.35 -5.64 -12.00
CA ILE A 40 1.14 -6.48 -10.82
C ILE A 40 1.47 -7.94 -11.16
N ARG A 41 2.19 -8.61 -10.27
CA ARG A 41 2.41 -10.06 -10.36
C ARG A 41 1.08 -10.78 -10.11
N GLN A 42 0.56 -11.46 -11.13
CA GLN A 42 -0.71 -12.19 -11.04
C GLN A 42 -0.62 -13.32 -10.02
N ARG A 43 -1.67 -13.46 -9.21
CA ARG A 43 -1.82 -14.59 -8.30
C ARG A 43 -2.22 -15.83 -9.09
N MET A 44 -1.54 -16.95 -8.84
CA MET A 44 -1.82 -18.23 -9.50
C MET A 44 -3.14 -18.86 -9.03
N TYR A 45 -3.64 -18.46 -7.85
CA TYR A 45 -4.88 -18.96 -7.24
C TYR A 45 -5.75 -17.81 -6.72
N GLY A 46 -7.05 -17.84 -7.06
CA GLY A 46 -8.06 -16.88 -6.60
C GLY A 46 -9.24 -16.75 -7.56
N THR A 47 -10.37 -16.23 -7.06
CA THR A 47 -11.51 -15.82 -7.90
C THR A 47 -11.10 -14.71 -8.86
N LYS A 48 -11.38 -14.91 -10.16
CA LYS A 48 -11.11 -13.91 -11.21
C LYS A 48 -11.96 -12.67 -10.95
N LYS A 49 -11.33 -11.58 -10.49
CA LYS A 49 -11.93 -10.25 -10.43
C LYS A 49 -11.66 -9.50 -11.73
N SER A 50 -12.38 -8.40 -11.97
CA SER A 50 -12.03 -7.48 -13.05
C SER A 50 -10.62 -6.93 -12.84
N LYS A 51 -9.87 -6.70 -13.92
CA LYS A 51 -8.51 -6.14 -13.86
C LYS A 51 -8.46 -4.84 -13.06
N ALA A 52 -9.47 -3.98 -13.26
CA ALA A 52 -9.60 -2.72 -12.56
C ALA A 52 -9.84 -2.90 -11.05
N ASP A 53 -10.63 -3.89 -10.65
CA ASP A 53 -10.93 -4.16 -9.24
C ASP A 53 -9.74 -4.80 -8.53
N GLU A 54 -8.98 -5.67 -9.21
CA GLU A 54 -7.75 -6.23 -8.66
C GLU A 54 -6.68 -5.13 -8.47
N ALA A 55 -6.56 -4.21 -9.43
CA ALA A 55 -5.71 -3.03 -9.26
C ALA A 55 -6.15 -2.15 -8.08
N ARG A 56 -7.46 -1.91 -7.92
CA ARG A 56 -8.02 -1.17 -6.78
C ARG A 56 -7.74 -1.86 -5.44
N ASP A 57 -7.85 -3.18 -5.38
CA ASP A 57 -7.53 -3.96 -4.19
C ASP A 57 -6.04 -3.85 -3.82
N VAL A 58 -5.14 -3.86 -4.81
CA VAL A 58 -3.70 -3.65 -4.57
C VAL A 58 -3.43 -2.24 -4.07
N LEU A 59 -4.04 -1.22 -4.68
CA LEU A 59 -3.94 0.17 -4.21
C LEU A 59 -4.45 0.34 -2.77
N LYS A 60 -5.47 -0.44 -2.37
CA LYS A 60 -6.01 -0.41 -1.01
C LYS A 60 -5.12 -1.14 -0.01
N ASN A 61 -4.63 -2.34 -0.33
CA ASN A 61 -4.01 -3.23 0.66
C ASN A 61 -2.47 -3.17 0.68
N VAL A 62 -1.83 -2.76 -0.41
CA VAL A 62 -0.36 -2.80 -0.54
C VAL A 62 0.22 -1.40 -0.39
N ILE A 63 -0.28 -0.43 -1.17
CA ILE A 63 0.25 0.95 -1.12
C ILE A 63 -0.26 1.64 0.14
N LEU A 64 0.64 2.08 1.01
CA LEU A 64 0.30 2.77 2.27
C LEU A 64 -0.77 2.00 3.07
N ALA A 65 -0.49 0.73 3.38
CA ALA A 65 -1.44 -0.18 4.04
C ALA A 65 -1.97 0.32 5.40
N HIS A 66 -1.21 1.20 6.07
CA HIS A 66 -1.59 1.82 7.34
C HIS A 66 -2.62 2.95 7.19
N VAL A 67 -2.82 3.49 5.98
CA VAL A 67 -3.82 4.53 5.70
C VAL A 67 -5.12 3.86 5.29
N THR A 68 -6.18 4.08 6.07
CA THR A 68 -7.48 3.49 5.82
C THR A 68 -8.15 4.11 4.58
N VAL A 69 -8.97 3.30 3.90
CA VAL A 69 -9.76 3.71 2.74
C VAL A 69 -11.21 3.38 3.03
N VAL A 70 -12.03 4.42 3.22
CA VAL A 70 -13.49 4.33 3.41
C VAL A 70 -14.16 4.60 2.07
N ASP A 71 -15.14 3.79 1.69
CA ASP A 71 -15.95 3.96 0.46
C ASP A 71 -15.14 4.17 -0.83
N TRP A 72 -14.02 3.46 -0.98
CA TRP A 72 -13.11 3.60 -2.12
C TRP A 72 -12.56 5.02 -2.33
N ASN A 73 -12.56 5.84 -1.28
CA ASN A 73 -12.01 7.18 -1.33
C ASN A 73 -10.49 7.16 -1.07
N PHE A 74 -9.72 7.28 -2.15
CA PHE A 74 -8.25 7.29 -2.11
C PHE A 74 -7.65 8.68 -1.82
N ARG A 75 -8.45 9.70 -1.53
CA ARG A 75 -7.97 11.08 -1.38
C ARG A 75 -6.91 11.22 -0.28
N GLN A 76 -7.11 10.57 0.87
CA GLN A 76 -6.13 10.63 1.97
C GLN A 76 -4.79 10.00 1.56
N LYS A 77 -4.82 8.84 0.90
CA LYS A 77 -3.62 8.20 0.35
C LYS A 77 -2.93 9.07 -0.70
N ALA A 78 -3.70 9.69 -1.58
CA ALA A 78 -3.18 10.57 -2.63
C ALA A 78 -2.49 11.81 -2.03
N VAL A 79 -3.07 12.43 -0.99
CA VAL A 79 -2.45 13.55 -0.27
C VAL A 79 -1.17 13.11 0.42
N TYR A 80 -1.17 11.95 1.09
CA TYR A 80 0.02 11.44 1.76
C TYR A 80 1.17 11.19 0.77
N LEU A 81 0.86 10.54 -0.36
CA LEU A 81 1.83 10.33 -1.44
C LEU A 81 2.35 11.65 -2.02
N ALA A 82 1.46 12.62 -2.23
CA ALA A 82 1.84 13.95 -2.73
C ALA A 82 2.80 14.67 -1.77
N LEU A 83 2.60 14.55 -0.46
CA LEU A 83 3.51 15.09 0.55
C LEU A 83 4.86 14.38 0.55
N MET A 84 4.90 13.06 0.37
CA MET A 84 6.15 12.30 0.23
C MET A 84 6.95 12.76 -0.98
N VAL A 85 6.29 12.88 -2.15
CA VAL A 85 6.91 13.38 -3.38
C VAL A 85 7.39 14.82 -3.20
N ARG A 86 6.59 15.69 -2.58
CA ARG A 86 6.99 17.08 -2.29
C ARG A 86 8.27 17.12 -1.46
N ARG A 87 8.35 16.35 -0.37
CA ARG A 87 9.54 16.31 0.49
C ARG A 87 10.78 15.89 -0.30
N ILE A 88 10.66 14.87 -1.17
CA ILE A 88 11.78 14.42 -2.02
C ILE A 88 12.25 15.55 -2.94
N ILE A 89 11.33 16.24 -3.61
CA ILE A 89 11.67 17.34 -4.53
C ILE A 89 12.34 18.49 -3.78
N LEU A 90 11.80 18.89 -2.62
CA LEU A 90 12.35 19.99 -1.81
C LEU A 90 13.73 19.64 -1.23
N THR A 91 13.95 18.37 -0.88
CA THR A 91 15.27 17.89 -0.47
C THR A 91 16.26 17.91 -1.64
N GLN A 92 15.84 17.52 -2.84
CA GLN A 92 16.68 17.60 -4.05
C GLN A 92 17.05 19.05 -4.40
N ALA A 93 16.11 19.99 -4.21
CA ALA A 93 16.34 21.42 -4.39
C ALA A 93 17.18 22.07 -3.26
N GLY A 94 17.53 21.31 -2.21
CA GLY A 94 18.31 21.80 -1.07
C GLY A 94 17.55 22.71 -0.10
N LYS A 95 16.22 22.87 -0.26
CA LYS A 95 15.36 23.67 0.63
C LYS A 95 15.10 22.98 1.97
N ILE A 96 15.04 21.66 1.96
CA ILE A 96 14.88 20.82 3.16
C ILE A 96 16.15 20.00 3.33
N LYS A 97 16.62 19.86 4.57
CA LYS A 97 17.75 18.99 4.89
C LYS A 97 17.37 17.52 4.70
N LEU A 98 18.33 16.72 4.26
CA LEU A 98 18.17 15.26 4.23
C LEU A 98 17.85 14.76 5.66
N ASP A 99 16.89 13.84 5.78
CA ASP A 99 16.52 13.25 7.06
C ASP A 99 17.70 12.44 7.61
N ASP A 100 18.05 12.67 8.88
CA ASP A 100 19.13 11.96 9.57
C ASP A 100 18.64 10.59 10.08
N SER A 101 19.25 9.51 9.59
CA SER A 101 18.92 8.13 9.98
C SER A 101 19.28 7.80 11.42
N ASP A 102 20.19 8.56 12.04
CA ASP A 102 20.71 8.34 13.38
C ASP A 102 20.03 9.21 14.44
N TYR A 103 19.10 10.08 14.02
CA TYR A 103 18.27 10.83 14.94
C TYR A 103 17.44 9.88 15.82
N TYR A 104 17.74 9.84 17.12
CA TYR A 104 17.11 8.92 18.08
C TYR A 104 15.58 9.05 18.14
N GLY A 105 15.01 10.22 17.85
CA GLY A 105 13.56 10.40 17.81
C GLY A 105 12.85 9.59 16.71
N ASN A 106 13.58 9.14 15.69
CA ASN A 106 13.06 8.26 14.64
C ASN A 106 13.20 6.77 15.00
N LYS A 107 14.03 6.43 15.99
CA LYS A 107 14.25 5.04 16.41
C LYS A 107 13.09 4.61 17.31
N ARG A 108 12.51 3.45 17.01
CA ARG A 108 11.51 2.79 17.86
C ARG A 108 12.19 1.64 18.59
N LEU A 109 12.16 1.68 19.93
CA LEU A 109 12.70 0.62 20.76
C LEU A 109 11.63 -0.44 20.97
N GLU A 110 11.85 -1.62 20.41
CA GLU A 110 11.00 -2.79 20.65
C GLU A 110 11.44 -3.47 21.96
N LEU A 111 10.57 -3.43 22.96
CA LEU A 111 10.81 -4.03 24.28
C LEU A 111 10.42 -5.51 24.28
N ALA A 112 10.92 -6.27 25.27
CA ALA A 112 10.58 -7.70 25.42
C ALA A 112 9.07 -7.98 25.42
N GLY A 113 8.27 -7.07 25.99
CA GLY A 113 6.81 -7.18 26.00
C GLY A 113 6.18 -7.10 24.61
N GLN A 114 6.64 -6.21 23.73
CA GLN A 114 6.13 -6.08 22.36
C GLN A 114 6.47 -7.30 21.51
N LEU A 115 7.70 -7.82 21.67
CA LEU A 115 8.14 -9.04 21.00
C LEU A 115 7.36 -10.28 21.45
N LEU A 116 7.12 -10.42 22.77
CA LEU A 116 6.29 -11.50 23.31
C LEU A 116 4.83 -11.39 22.87
N ALA A 117 4.27 -10.18 22.82
CA ALA A 117 2.90 -9.96 22.35
C ALA A 117 2.74 -10.35 20.87
N LEU A 118 3.69 -9.97 20.01
CA LEU A 118 3.68 -10.35 18.60
C LEU A 118 3.78 -11.87 18.42
N LEU A 119 4.70 -12.52 19.14
CA LEU A 119 4.86 -13.98 19.11
C LEU A 119 3.60 -14.69 19.60
N PHE A 120 3.00 -14.21 20.68
CA PHE A 120 1.75 -14.76 21.21
C PHE A 120 0.61 -14.61 20.21
N GLU A 121 0.49 -13.44 19.57
CA GLU A 121 -0.53 -13.18 18.55
C GLU A 121 -0.42 -14.17 17.37
N ASP A 122 0.78 -14.41 16.86
CA ASP A 122 1.01 -15.32 15.74
C ASP A 122 0.68 -16.78 16.12
N LEU A 123 1.14 -17.24 17.29
CA LEU A 123 0.85 -18.59 17.79
C LEU A 123 -0.63 -18.78 18.08
N PHE A 124 -1.30 -17.77 18.64
CA PHE A 124 -2.73 -17.83 18.94
C PHE A 124 -3.57 -17.87 17.65
N LYS A 125 -3.19 -17.13 16.61
CA LYS A 125 -3.83 -17.23 15.29
C LYS A 125 -3.64 -18.60 14.67
N LEU A 126 -2.43 -19.16 14.72
CA LEU A 126 -2.15 -20.52 14.23
C LEU A 126 -3.02 -21.56 14.93
N TYR A 127 -3.07 -21.50 16.27
CA TYR A 127 -3.90 -22.39 17.07
C TYR A 127 -5.39 -22.30 16.68
N ASN A 128 -5.94 -21.10 16.51
CA ASN A 128 -7.33 -20.93 16.11
C ASN A 128 -7.61 -21.47 14.70
N LEU A 129 -6.65 -21.35 13.79
CA LEU A 129 -6.76 -21.95 12.46
C LEU A 129 -6.81 -23.47 12.57
N ASP A 130 -5.93 -24.09 13.36
CA ASP A 130 -5.91 -25.55 13.56
C ASP A 130 -7.23 -26.07 14.18
N VAL A 131 -7.75 -25.39 15.20
CA VAL A 131 -9.05 -25.73 15.81
C VAL A 131 -10.19 -25.62 14.79
N SER A 132 -10.18 -24.58 13.96
CA SER A 132 -11.17 -24.40 12.89
C SER A 132 -11.09 -25.54 11.87
N TRP A 133 -9.89 -25.93 11.44
CA TRP A 133 -9.69 -27.06 10.53
C TRP A 133 -10.20 -28.38 11.11
N HIS A 134 -9.87 -28.67 12.37
CA HIS A 134 -10.34 -29.88 13.06
C HIS A 134 -11.87 -29.91 13.18
N THR A 135 -12.50 -28.78 13.51
CA THR A 135 -13.96 -28.68 13.62
C THR A 135 -14.64 -28.90 12.26
N LEU A 136 -14.08 -28.32 11.18
CA LEU A 136 -14.59 -28.52 9.83
C LEU A 136 -14.46 -29.99 9.40
N LEU A 137 -13.32 -30.64 9.66
CA LEU A 137 -13.12 -32.06 9.37
C LEU A 137 -14.15 -32.94 10.11
N PHE A 138 -14.42 -32.64 11.39
CA PHE A 138 -15.42 -33.37 12.18
C PHE A 138 -16.85 -33.15 11.68
N SER A 139 -17.18 -31.94 11.22
CA SER A 139 -18.48 -31.64 10.61
C SER A 139 -18.67 -32.36 9.26
N PHE A 140 -17.61 -32.52 8.48
CA PHE A 140 -17.62 -33.26 7.22
C PHE A 140 -17.72 -34.78 7.42
N THR A 141 -17.09 -35.35 8.46
CA THR A 141 -17.20 -36.78 8.77
C THR A 141 -18.56 -37.14 9.37
N SER A 142 -19.15 -36.26 10.20
CA SER A 142 -20.47 -36.47 10.79
C SER A 142 -21.64 -36.33 9.81
N LYS A 143 -21.48 -35.59 8.70
CA LYS A 143 -22.51 -35.49 7.63
C LYS A 143 -22.43 -36.63 6.59
N ARG A 144 -21.47 -37.54 6.71
CA ARG A 144 -21.25 -38.68 5.80
C ARG A 144 -21.76 -40.02 6.34
N LEU A 145 -22.28 -40.03 7.58
CA LEU A 145 -23.01 -41.12 8.23
C LEU A 145 -24.50 -40.73 8.30
#